data_AF-A0A429FUE0-F1
#
_entry.id   AF-A0A429FUE0-F1
#
_cell.length_a   1.000
_cell.length_b   1.000
_cell.length_c   1.000
_cell.angle_alpha   90.00
_cell.angle_beta   90.00
_cell.angle_gamma   90.00
#
_symmetry.space_group_name_H-M   'P 1'
#
loop_
_entity.id
_entity.type
_entity.pdbx_description
1 polymer ?
#
loop_
_entity_poly.entity_id
_entity_poly.type
_entity_poly.pdbx_seq_one_letter_code
_entity_poly.pdbx_strand_id
1 'polypeptide(L)'
;MPERGAAGGASLTIGEDSFMSENQTVLPTFSEVRWMTFEELTDMLAAVDPARLARANPIDLLEAPWVLIDEDFRGGFIKHCRELTDDRLRHCAEIAETFFSWLMPYGGYSWRSATANRFHLSTTLILAIGPRTDIALLDPMRLLHELLHDSPPVETARELLAGPSPGPEARAIVGRLSLLWHLRRIDHLLPPSAEKECYEQWKTL
;
A
#
# COMPACT_ATOMS: atom_id res chain seq x y z
N MET A 1 54.67 35.07 -11.29
CA MET A 1 54.20 36.39 -10.79
C MET A 1 52.69 36.46 -10.97
N PRO A 2 51.97 37.17 -10.08
CA PRO A 2 50.83 36.70 -9.24
C PRO A 2 49.45 37.03 -9.87
N GLU A 3 48.25 36.70 -9.34
CA GLU A 3 47.69 36.96 -8.00
C GLU A 3 46.51 36.03 -7.62
N ARG A 4 46.30 35.95 -6.29
CA ARG A 4 45.16 35.37 -5.56
C ARG A 4 44.12 36.46 -5.23
N GLY A 5 42.87 36.03 -5.02
CA GLY A 5 41.86 36.70 -4.17
C GLY A 5 40.66 37.22 -4.96
N ALA A 6 39.42 37.26 -4.45
CA ALA A 6 38.81 36.86 -3.19
C ALA A 6 37.27 36.82 -3.41
N ALA A 7 36.55 36.20 -2.49
CA ALA A 7 35.11 36.06 -2.44
C ALA A 7 34.33 37.39 -2.31
N GLY A 8 33.03 37.38 -2.68
CA GLY A 8 32.04 38.31 -2.10
C GLY A 8 30.87 38.71 -3.00
N GLY A 9 29.65 38.46 -2.52
CA GLY A 9 28.53 39.41 -2.69
C GLY A 9 27.49 39.07 -3.74
N ALA A 10 26.30 38.68 -3.27
CA ALA A 10 25.10 38.33 -4.04
C ALA A 10 24.46 39.49 -4.82
N SER A 11 23.64 39.14 -5.81
CA SER A 11 22.27 39.66 -5.90
C SER A 11 21.40 38.71 -6.73
N LEU A 12 20.74 37.76 -6.06
CA LEU A 12 19.61 37.03 -6.64
C LEU A 12 18.38 37.91 -6.42
N THR A 13 18.15 38.82 -7.37
CA THR A 13 16.92 39.57 -7.49
C THR A 13 15.76 38.59 -7.63
N ILE A 14 14.90 38.58 -6.62
CA ILE A 14 13.57 37.98 -6.67
C ILE A 14 12.80 38.75 -7.73
N GLY A 15 12.75 38.19 -8.93
CA GLY A 15 11.77 38.55 -9.94
C GLY A 15 10.48 37.84 -9.57
N GLU A 16 9.66 38.53 -8.77
CA GLU A 16 8.21 38.37 -8.85
C GLU A 16 7.82 38.64 -10.30
N ASP A 17 7.57 37.58 -11.06
CA ASP A 17 6.58 37.64 -12.12
C ASP A 17 5.95 36.26 -12.31
N SER A 18 4.72 36.23 -11.83
CA SER A 18 3.71 35.20 -11.98
C SER A 18 3.57 34.78 -13.44
N PHE A 19 4.06 33.60 -13.78
CA PHE A 19 3.51 32.80 -14.87
C PHE A 19 2.95 31.51 -14.27
N MET A 20 1.70 31.61 -13.84
CA MET A 20 0.86 30.44 -13.54
C MET A 20 0.68 29.63 -14.82
N SER A 21 1.56 28.66 -15.02
CA SER A 21 1.28 27.50 -15.86
C SER A 21 0.39 26.55 -15.07
N GLU A 22 -0.90 26.83 -15.06
CA GLU A 22 -1.97 25.98 -14.53
C GLU A 22 -2.10 24.71 -15.39
N ASN A 23 -1.22 23.74 -15.12
CA ASN A 23 -1.46 22.30 -15.29
C ASN A 23 -0.33 21.54 -14.57
N GLN A 24 0.00 21.92 -13.33
CA GLN A 24 0.76 21.02 -12.46
C GLN A 24 -0.14 19.83 -12.15
N THR A 25 0.09 18.73 -12.87
CA THR A 25 -0.48 17.42 -12.55
C THR A 25 -0.22 17.13 -11.07
N VAL A 26 -1.30 16.82 -10.34
CA VAL A 26 -1.26 16.58 -8.88
C VAL A 26 -0.47 15.31 -8.55
N LEU A 27 -0.23 14.46 -9.55
CA LEU A 27 0.55 13.25 -9.50
C LEU A 27 1.54 13.18 -10.69
N PRO A 28 2.67 12.47 -10.54
CA PRO A 28 3.54 12.15 -11.65
C PRO A 28 2.85 11.26 -12.69
N THR A 29 3.29 11.38 -13.94
CA THR A 29 2.84 10.54 -15.04
C THR A 29 3.31 9.10 -14.87
N PHE A 30 2.65 8.14 -15.53
CA PHE A 30 3.06 6.73 -15.49
C PHE A 30 4.52 6.49 -15.87
N SER A 31 5.01 7.21 -16.88
CA SER A 31 6.39 7.05 -17.32
C SER A 31 7.39 7.50 -16.26
N GLU A 32 7.07 8.52 -15.47
CA GLU A 32 7.94 8.98 -14.39
C GLU A 32 8.00 7.95 -13.26
N VAL A 33 6.87 7.39 -12.84
CA VAL A 33 6.86 6.47 -11.68
C VAL A 33 7.50 5.12 -11.98
N ARG A 34 7.35 4.60 -13.20
CA ARG A 34 7.94 3.30 -13.59
C ARG A 34 9.47 3.25 -13.42
N TRP A 35 10.15 4.38 -13.48
CA TRP A 35 11.60 4.45 -13.35
C TRP A 35 12.08 4.89 -11.96
N MET A 36 11.14 5.15 -11.03
CA MET A 36 11.49 5.53 -9.66
C MET A 36 12.00 4.33 -8.87
N THR A 37 13.06 4.58 -8.12
CA THR A 37 13.49 3.73 -7.01
C THR A 37 12.48 3.81 -5.86
N PHE A 38 12.57 2.89 -4.90
CA PHE A 38 11.75 2.94 -3.69
C PHE A 38 11.92 4.27 -2.94
N GLU A 39 13.16 4.78 -2.82
CA GLU A 39 13.46 6.05 -2.15
C GLU A 39 12.78 7.24 -2.85
N GLU A 40 12.89 7.32 -4.19
CA GLU A 40 12.22 8.35 -4.98
C GLU A 40 10.70 8.27 -4.85
N LEU A 41 10.14 7.05 -4.80
CA LEU A 41 8.70 6.87 -4.55
C LEU A 41 8.33 7.36 -3.14
N THR A 42 9.14 7.08 -2.13
CA THR A 42 8.87 7.52 -0.75
C THR A 42 8.94 9.04 -0.61
N ASP A 43 9.94 9.68 -1.22
CA ASP A 43 10.06 11.14 -1.23
C ASP A 43 8.88 11.79 -1.93
N MET A 44 8.43 11.20 -3.03
CA MET A 44 7.23 11.65 -3.73
C MET A 44 5.98 11.49 -2.85
N LEU A 45 5.76 10.34 -2.20
CA LEU A 45 4.62 10.14 -1.31
C LEU A 45 4.63 11.14 -0.14
N ALA A 46 5.81 11.46 0.41
CA ALA A 46 5.97 12.45 1.46
C ALA A 46 5.67 13.89 0.99
N ALA A 47 5.88 14.19 -0.29
CA ALA A 47 5.65 15.51 -0.88
C ALA A 47 4.20 15.76 -1.33
N VAL A 48 3.35 14.72 -1.36
CA VAL A 48 1.97 14.83 -1.85
C VAL A 48 1.05 15.42 -0.78
N ASP A 49 0.29 16.46 -1.16
CA ASP A 49 -0.74 17.10 -0.33
C ASP A 49 -2.12 16.41 -0.52
N PRO A 50 -2.65 15.70 0.50
CA PRO A 50 -3.94 15.02 0.40
C PRO A 50 -5.12 15.97 0.12
N ALA A 51 -5.06 17.22 0.58
CA ALA A 51 -6.12 18.21 0.34
C ALA A 51 -6.12 18.70 -1.11
N ARG A 52 -4.97 18.65 -1.78
CA ARG A 52 -4.87 18.92 -3.22
C ARG A 52 -5.38 17.71 -4.03
N LEU A 53 -5.04 16.49 -3.63
CA LEU A 53 -5.57 15.27 -4.27
C LEU A 53 -7.10 15.18 -4.21
N ALA A 54 -7.70 15.50 -3.06
CA ALA A 54 -9.15 15.47 -2.88
C ALA A 54 -9.91 16.46 -3.80
N ARG A 55 -9.23 17.48 -4.35
CA ARG A 55 -9.79 18.48 -5.27
C ARG A 55 -9.49 18.18 -6.74
N ALA A 56 -8.65 17.18 -7.03
CA ALA A 56 -8.32 16.80 -8.40
C ALA A 56 -9.50 16.09 -9.08
N ASN A 57 -9.61 16.26 -10.40
CA ASN A 57 -10.64 15.58 -11.19
C ASN A 57 -10.35 14.06 -11.19
N PRO A 58 -11.30 13.20 -10.76
CA PRO A 58 -11.08 11.76 -10.70
C PRO A 58 -10.72 11.11 -12.04
N ILE A 59 -11.18 11.68 -13.17
CA ILE A 59 -10.84 11.16 -14.50
C ILE A 59 -9.33 11.29 -14.77
N ASP A 60 -8.74 12.41 -14.36
CA ASP A 60 -7.30 12.67 -14.54
C ASP A 60 -6.44 11.76 -13.62
N LEU A 61 -7.04 11.20 -12.57
CA LEU A 61 -6.42 10.22 -11.67
C LEU A 61 -6.59 8.76 -12.15
N LEU A 62 -7.55 8.51 -13.04
CA LEU A 62 -7.91 7.18 -13.55
C LEU A 62 -7.07 6.73 -14.76
N GLU A 63 -6.30 7.63 -15.37
CA GLU A 63 -5.38 7.29 -16.47
C GLU A 63 -4.14 6.56 -15.92
N ALA A 64 -4.30 5.25 -15.70
CA ALA A 64 -3.37 4.27 -15.11
C ALA A 64 -1.87 4.65 -14.99
N PRO A 65 -1.37 4.73 -13.73
CA PRO A 65 -0.06 4.20 -13.37
C PRO A 65 -0.07 3.16 -12.23
N TRP A 66 -1.10 3.16 -11.39
CA TRP A 66 -0.97 2.65 -10.01
C TRP A 66 -0.76 1.14 -9.87
N VAL A 67 -1.19 0.33 -10.86
CA VAL A 67 -0.93 -1.13 -10.93
C VAL A 67 0.53 -1.47 -11.08
N LEU A 68 1.21 -0.73 -11.95
CA LEU A 68 2.63 -0.96 -12.18
C LEU A 68 3.47 -0.33 -11.05
N ILE A 69 3.00 0.78 -10.46
CA ILE A 69 3.61 1.34 -9.24
C ILE A 69 3.60 0.30 -8.11
N ASP A 70 2.50 -0.40 -7.87
CA ASP A 70 2.41 -1.43 -6.83
C ASP A 70 3.41 -2.59 -7.04
N GLU A 71 3.59 -3.06 -8.27
CA GLU A 71 4.51 -4.17 -8.57
C GLU A 71 5.99 -3.77 -8.38
N ASP A 72 6.40 -2.63 -8.95
CA ASP A 72 7.78 -2.12 -8.83
C ASP A 72 8.09 -1.69 -7.39
N PHE A 73 7.13 -1.02 -6.74
CA PHE A 73 7.20 -0.69 -5.33
C PHE A 73 7.41 -1.95 -4.50
N ARG A 74 6.57 -2.98 -4.65
CA ARG A 74 6.65 -4.22 -3.88
C ARG A 74 8.01 -4.90 -4.03
N GLY A 75 8.52 -5.00 -5.26
CA GLY A 75 9.84 -5.58 -5.53
C GLY A 75 10.97 -4.80 -4.87
N GLY A 76 10.96 -3.47 -5.04
CA GLY A 76 11.93 -2.56 -4.44
C GLY A 76 11.86 -2.53 -2.91
N PHE A 77 10.65 -2.48 -2.36
CA PHE A 77 10.34 -2.46 -0.94
C PHE A 77 10.89 -3.70 -0.23
N ILE A 78 10.58 -4.90 -0.75
CA ILE A 78 11.07 -6.16 -0.15
C ILE A 78 12.59 -6.20 -0.14
N LYS A 79 13.24 -5.77 -1.24
CA LYS A 79 14.71 -5.70 -1.31
C LYS A 79 15.26 -4.74 -0.26
N HIS A 80 14.69 -3.55 -0.16
CA HIS A 80 15.13 -2.52 0.77
C HIS A 80 14.96 -2.96 2.24
N CYS A 81 13.78 -3.48 2.61
CA CYS A 81 13.47 -3.87 3.99
C CYS A 81 14.38 -4.96 4.58
N ARG A 82 15.03 -5.78 3.76
CA ARG A 82 15.99 -6.81 4.22
C ARG A 82 17.24 -6.25 4.89
N GLU A 83 17.57 -4.99 4.62
CA GLU A 83 18.83 -4.36 5.02
C GLU A 83 18.65 -3.29 6.11
N LEU A 84 17.42 -3.11 6.62
CA LEU A 84 17.06 -2.02 7.52
C LEU A 84 17.13 -2.38 9.01
N THR A 85 17.25 -1.35 9.84
CA THR A 85 16.96 -1.40 11.27
C THR A 85 15.45 -1.41 11.52
N ASP A 86 15.02 -1.86 12.71
CA ASP A 86 13.60 -1.95 13.07
C ASP A 86 12.85 -0.60 12.97
N ASP A 87 13.48 0.52 13.36
CA ASP A 87 12.85 1.85 13.24
C ASP A 87 12.63 2.28 11.80
N ARG A 88 13.60 2.03 10.92
CA ARG A 88 13.48 2.31 9.49
C ARG A 88 12.46 1.38 8.83
N LEU A 89 12.41 0.13 9.27
CA LEU A 89 11.43 -0.84 8.80
C LEU A 89 10.00 -0.45 9.20
N ARG A 90 9.82 0.07 10.42
CA ARG A 90 8.53 0.62 10.87
C ARG A 90 8.10 1.80 10.00
N HIS A 91 9.02 2.72 9.73
CA HIS A 91 8.74 3.85 8.84
C HIS A 91 8.39 3.40 7.41
N CYS A 92 9.12 2.42 6.86
CA CYS A 92 8.76 1.82 5.56
C CYS A 92 7.35 1.22 5.58
N ALA A 93 6.98 0.52 6.66
CA ALA A 93 5.64 -0.04 6.80
C ALA A 93 4.54 1.03 6.82
N GLU A 94 4.78 2.18 7.47
CA GLU A 94 3.87 3.33 7.47
C GLU A 94 3.70 3.93 6.06
N ILE A 95 4.79 4.05 5.30
CA ILE A 95 4.76 4.55 3.92
C ILE A 95 3.96 3.61 3.03
N ALA A 96 4.20 2.30 3.14
CA ALA A 96 3.46 1.30 2.37
C ALA A 96 1.97 1.29 2.72
N GLU A 97 1.59 1.37 4.00
CA GLU A 97 0.18 1.52 4.41
C GLU A 97 -0.44 2.80 3.83
N THR A 98 0.32 3.91 3.83
CA THR A 98 -0.12 5.16 3.20
C THR A 98 -0.34 4.99 1.70
N PHE A 99 0.59 4.36 0.99
CA PHE A 99 0.48 4.05 -0.43
C PHE A 99 -0.79 3.23 -0.74
N PHE A 100 -1.02 2.11 -0.02
CA PHE A 100 -2.22 1.30 -0.22
C PHE A 100 -3.51 2.06 0.10
N SER A 101 -3.50 2.97 1.08
CA SER A 101 -4.65 3.81 1.41
C SER A 101 -5.05 4.76 0.28
N TRP A 102 -4.09 5.15 -0.58
CA TRP A 102 -4.32 6.06 -1.70
C TRP A 102 -4.78 5.36 -2.98
N LEU A 103 -4.51 4.06 -3.13
CA LEU A 103 -4.91 3.29 -4.31
C LEU A 103 -6.42 3.32 -4.57
N MET A 104 -7.24 3.31 -3.51
CA MET A 104 -8.71 3.36 -3.67
C MET A 104 -9.22 4.74 -4.09
N PRO A 105 -9.00 5.83 -3.32
CA PRO A 105 -9.54 7.15 -3.67
C PRO A 105 -8.89 7.77 -4.90
N TYR A 106 -7.62 7.46 -5.19
CA TYR A 106 -6.83 8.14 -6.23
C TYR A 106 -6.25 7.21 -7.29
N GLY A 107 -6.21 5.90 -7.02
CA GLY A 107 -5.64 4.93 -7.95
C GLY A 107 -6.65 4.16 -8.79
N GLY A 108 -7.95 4.40 -8.61
CA GLY A 108 -9.01 3.68 -9.32
C GLY A 108 -9.16 2.22 -8.88
N TYR A 109 -8.57 1.82 -7.76
CA TYR A 109 -8.67 0.47 -7.25
C TYR A 109 -10.00 0.24 -6.54
N SER A 110 -10.57 -0.94 -6.77
CA SER A 110 -11.55 -1.47 -5.84
C SER A 110 -10.90 -1.75 -4.48
N TRP A 111 -11.68 -1.64 -3.41
CA TRP A 111 -11.26 -2.04 -2.06
C TRP A 111 -10.65 -3.45 -2.07
N ARG A 112 -11.29 -4.39 -2.74
CA ARG A 112 -10.81 -5.77 -2.85
C ARG A 112 -9.41 -5.86 -3.43
N SER A 113 -9.15 -5.13 -4.52
CA SER A 113 -7.85 -5.16 -5.21
C SER A 113 -6.74 -4.54 -4.35
N ALA A 114 -7.01 -3.39 -3.73
CA ALA A 114 -6.04 -2.74 -2.84
C ALA A 114 -5.72 -3.61 -1.62
N THR A 115 -6.74 -4.17 -0.96
CA THR A 115 -6.57 -5.06 0.19
C THR A 115 -5.82 -6.35 -0.19
N ALA A 116 -6.14 -6.98 -1.32
CA ALA A 116 -5.45 -8.19 -1.76
C ALA A 116 -3.96 -7.95 -2.01
N ASN A 117 -3.60 -6.83 -2.65
CA ASN A 117 -2.21 -6.46 -2.89
C ASN A 117 -1.46 -6.17 -1.58
N ARG A 118 -2.08 -5.47 -0.63
CA ARG A 118 -1.50 -5.25 0.70
C ARG A 118 -1.27 -6.57 1.44
N PHE A 119 -2.27 -7.47 1.47
CA PHE A 119 -2.13 -8.81 2.05
C PHE A 119 -1.00 -9.61 1.38
N HIS A 120 -0.90 -9.54 0.05
CA HIS A 120 0.18 -10.18 -0.68
C HIS A 120 1.55 -9.62 -0.31
N LEU A 121 1.71 -8.29 -0.23
CA LEU A 121 2.95 -7.66 0.22
C LEU A 121 3.30 -8.10 1.63
N SER A 122 2.39 -7.95 2.60
CA SER A 122 2.63 -8.30 4.00
C SER A 122 3.02 -9.77 4.16
N THR A 123 2.27 -10.70 3.55
CA THR A 123 2.61 -12.13 3.65
C THR A 123 3.94 -12.47 2.99
N THR A 124 4.29 -11.79 1.89
CA THR A 124 5.60 -11.96 1.25
C THR A 124 6.72 -11.41 2.11
N LEU A 125 6.54 -10.25 2.75
CA LEU A 125 7.50 -9.67 3.67
C LEU A 125 7.70 -10.54 4.90
N ILE A 126 6.62 -10.99 5.55
CA ILE A 126 6.69 -11.90 6.70
C ILE A 126 7.53 -13.15 6.37
N LEU A 127 7.35 -13.72 5.18
CA LEU A 127 8.17 -14.87 4.73
C LEU A 127 9.62 -14.49 4.42
N ALA A 128 9.86 -13.27 3.92
CA ALA A 128 11.17 -12.83 3.46
C ALA A 128 12.08 -12.31 4.57
N ILE A 129 11.53 -11.66 5.60
CA ILE A 129 12.29 -11.01 6.68
C ILE A 129 11.86 -11.44 8.09
N GLY A 130 10.79 -12.22 8.21
CA GLY A 130 10.27 -12.75 9.47
C GLY A 130 9.19 -11.87 10.11
N PRO A 131 8.38 -12.44 11.03
CA PRO A 131 7.31 -11.70 11.70
C PRO A 131 7.84 -10.72 12.76
N ARG A 132 7.18 -9.58 12.91
CA ARG A 132 7.40 -8.55 13.94
C ARG A 132 6.05 -7.95 14.34
N THR A 133 5.60 -8.19 15.57
CA THR A 133 4.25 -7.81 16.03
C THR A 133 4.05 -6.31 16.24
N ASP A 134 5.13 -5.56 16.35
CA ASP A 134 5.13 -4.10 16.49
C ASP A 134 5.22 -3.35 15.15
N ILE A 135 5.26 -4.08 14.02
CA ILE A 135 5.35 -3.51 12.67
C ILE A 135 4.16 -4.02 11.85
N ALA A 136 3.30 -3.10 11.43
CA ALA A 136 1.99 -3.38 10.80
C ALA A 136 2.02 -4.44 9.67
N LEU A 137 2.95 -4.33 8.73
CA LEU A 137 3.05 -5.25 7.58
C LEU A 137 3.69 -6.60 7.92
N LEU A 138 4.28 -6.72 9.11
CA LEU A 138 5.01 -7.91 9.56
C LEU A 138 4.32 -8.63 10.70
N ASP A 139 3.15 -8.17 11.12
CA ASP A 139 2.35 -8.81 12.16
C ASP A 139 1.34 -9.78 11.54
N PRO A 140 1.56 -11.11 11.66
CA PRO A 140 0.61 -12.12 11.16
C PRO A 140 -0.75 -12.01 11.85
N MET A 141 -0.79 -11.65 13.14
CA MET A 141 -2.04 -11.54 13.91
C MET A 141 -2.86 -10.35 13.47
N ARG A 142 -2.22 -9.24 13.10
CA ARG A 142 -2.92 -8.10 12.50
C ARG A 142 -3.62 -8.47 11.18
N LEU A 143 -2.95 -9.19 10.28
CA LEU A 143 -3.58 -9.67 9.04
C LEU A 143 -4.76 -10.61 9.29
N LEU A 144 -4.61 -11.49 10.28
CA LEU A 144 -5.67 -12.41 10.70
C LEU A 144 -6.87 -11.64 11.26
N HIS A 145 -6.62 -10.66 12.14
CA HIS A 145 -7.65 -9.81 12.71
C HIS A 145 -8.39 -9.02 11.63
N GLU A 146 -7.66 -8.41 10.69
CA GLU A 146 -8.24 -7.66 9.58
C GLU A 146 -9.11 -8.52 8.65
N LEU A 147 -8.72 -9.78 8.39
CA LEU A 147 -9.59 -10.71 7.67
C LEU A 147 -10.92 -10.93 8.42
N LEU A 148 -10.85 -11.12 9.73
CA LEU A 148 -11.98 -11.54 10.56
C LEU A 148 -12.88 -10.39 11.02
N HIS A 149 -12.37 -9.16 11.13
CA HIS A 149 -13.07 -8.02 11.75
C HIS A 149 -14.50 -7.80 11.20
N ASP A 150 -14.68 -7.87 9.88
CA ASP A 150 -15.99 -7.70 9.22
C ASP A 150 -16.54 -9.00 8.63
N SER A 151 -16.00 -10.14 9.05
CA SER A 151 -16.45 -11.45 8.57
C SER A 151 -17.71 -11.89 9.32
N PRO A 152 -18.79 -12.31 8.62
CA PRO A 152 -19.94 -12.90 9.30
C PRO A 152 -19.54 -14.24 9.97
N PRO A 153 -20.40 -14.82 10.81
CA PRO A 153 -20.21 -16.20 11.26
C PRO A 153 -20.06 -17.16 10.08
N VAL A 154 -19.23 -18.20 10.22
CA VAL A 154 -18.92 -19.17 9.14
C VAL A 154 -20.18 -19.86 8.62
N GLU A 155 -21.12 -20.16 9.50
CA GLU A 155 -22.42 -20.75 9.19
C GLU A 155 -23.24 -19.82 8.29
N THR A 156 -23.31 -18.53 8.63
CA THR A 156 -23.96 -17.51 7.80
C THR A 156 -23.28 -17.36 6.45
N ALA A 157 -21.95 -17.40 6.41
CA ALA A 157 -21.21 -17.35 5.15
C ALA A 157 -21.52 -18.57 4.27
N ARG A 158 -21.60 -19.78 4.86
CA ARG A 158 -21.93 -21.03 4.15
C ARG A 158 -23.32 -20.98 3.54
N GLU A 159 -24.31 -20.49 4.27
CA GLU A 159 -25.69 -20.33 3.78
C GLU A 159 -25.76 -19.35 2.60
N LEU A 160 -25.09 -18.20 2.72
CA LEU A 160 -25.05 -17.18 1.67
C LEU A 160 -24.35 -17.67 0.39
N LEU A 161 -23.33 -18.53 0.53
CA LEU A 161 -22.62 -19.14 -0.59
C LEU A 161 -23.40 -20.29 -1.25
N ALA A 162 -24.27 -20.98 -0.52
CA ALA A 162 -25.09 -22.09 -1.03
C ALA A 162 -26.29 -21.63 -1.89
N GLY A 163 -26.64 -20.33 -1.84
CA GLY A 163 -27.76 -19.76 -2.59
C GLY A 163 -27.58 -19.82 -4.12
N PRO A 164 -28.68 -19.83 -4.90
CA PRO A 164 -28.64 -20.04 -6.35
C PRO A 164 -28.11 -18.85 -7.17
N SER A 165 -27.85 -17.69 -6.56
CA SER A 165 -27.26 -16.52 -7.22
C SER A 165 -26.42 -15.69 -6.25
N PRO A 166 -25.19 -15.29 -6.62
CA PRO A 166 -24.33 -14.55 -5.72
C PRO A 166 -24.83 -13.10 -5.60
N GLY A 167 -25.63 -12.84 -4.56
CA GLY A 167 -25.97 -11.50 -4.11
C GLY A 167 -24.73 -10.70 -3.68
N PRO A 168 -24.88 -9.38 -3.41
CA PRO A 168 -23.80 -8.54 -2.90
C PRO A 168 -23.06 -9.15 -1.70
N GLU A 169 -23.78 -9.81 -0.80
CA GLU A 169 -23.28 -10.44 0.41
C GLU A 169 -22.39 -11.66 0.07
N ALA A 170 -22.83 -12.52 -0.83
CA ALA A 170 -22.05 -13.66 -1.31
C ALA A 170 -20.78 -13.20 -2.06
N ARG A 171 -20.87 -12.12 -2.86
CA ARG A 171 -19.70 -11.53 -3.53
C ARG A 171 -18.68 -10.96 -2.55
N ALA A 172 -19.13 -10.34 -1.47
CA ALA A 172 -18.26 -9.86 -0.41
C ALA A 172 -17.50 -11.02 0.27
N ILE A 173 -18.20 -12.13 0.54
CA ILE A 173 -17.59 -13.36 1.08
C ILE A 173 -16.53 -13.92 0.11
N VAL A 174 -16.84 -14.06 -1.18
CA VAL A 174 -15.86 -14.51 -2.19
C VAL A 174 -14.64 -13.58 -2.26
N GLY A 175 -14.85 -12.28 -2.11
CA GLY A 175 -13.77 -11.30 -1.97
C GLY A 175 -12.85 -11.61 -0.79
N ARG A 176 -13.40 -11.92 0.38
CA ARG A 176 -12.62 -12.31 1.57
C ARG A 176 -11.92 -13.65 1.40
N LEU A 177 -12.58 -14.65 0.79
CA LEU A 177 -11.95 -15.94 0.49
C LEU A 177 -10.72 -15.77 -0.40
N SER A 178 -10.66 -14.74 -1.26
CA SER A 178 -9.44 -14.46 -2.02
C SER A 178 -8.26 -13.99 -1.15
N LEU A 179 -8.50 -13.36 0.00
CA LEU A 179 -7.46 -12.97 0.96
C LEU A 179 -6.90 -14.16 1.75
N LEU A 180 -7.71 -15.21 1.98
CA LEU A 180 -7.27 -16.44 2.65
C LEU A 180 -6.07 -17.09 1.94
N TRP A 181 -6.00 -16.99 0.61
CA TRP A 181 -4.85 -17.51 -0.16
C TRP A 181 -3.52 -16.90 0.27
N HIS A 182 -3.51 -15.63 0.66
CA HIS A 182 -2.30 -14.97 1.16
C HIS A 182 -1.98 -15.44 2.58
N LEU A 183 -2.97 -15.46 3.49
CA LEU A 183 -2.80 -15.92 4.87
C LEU A 183 -2.35 -17.38 4.97
N ARG A 184 -2.85 -18.27 4.10
CA ARG A 184 -2.44 -19.68 4.02
C ARG A 184 -0.92 -19.85 3.83
N ARG A 185 -0.24 -18.90 3.20
CA ARG A 185 1.22 -18.94 3.00
C ARG A 185 1.99 -18.77 4.31
N ILE A 186 1.41 -18.09 5.29
CA ILE A 186 2.02 -17.79 6.60
C ILE A 186 1.32 -18.51 7.76
N ASP A 187 0.49 -19.51 7.47
CA ASP A 187 -0.35 -20.20 8.48
C ASP A 187 0.48 -20.82 9.63
N HIS A 188 1.65 -21.35 9.28
CA HIS A 188 2.62 -21.90 10.22
C HIS A 188 3.25 -20.85 11.16
N LEU A 189 3.08 -19.56 10.87
CA LEU A 189 3.57 -18.43 11.67
C LEU A 189 2.46 -17.80 12.52
N LEU A 190 1.19 -18.18 12.33
CA LEU A 190 0.08 -17.71 13.17
C LEU A 190 0.15 -18.38 14.55
N PRO A 191 0.26 -17.61 15.65
CA PRO A 191 0.23 -18.18 17.00
C PRO A 191 -1.14 -18.78 17.34
N PRO A 192 -1.23 -19.73 18.28
CA PRO A 192 -2.51 -20.22 18.78
C PRO A 192 -3.36 -19.09 19.37
N SER A 193 -4.61 -18.95 18.91
CA SER A 193 -5.56 -17.93 19.36
C SER A 193 -7.00 -18.32 18.97
N ALA A 194 -8.00 -17.71 19.60
CA ALA A 194 -9.40 -17.89 19.20
C ALA A 194 -9.66 -17.40 17.76
N GLU A 195 -8.95 -16.35 17.34
CA GLU A 195 -8.98 -15.86 15.95
C GLU A 195 -8.43 -16.92 14.99
N LYS A 196 -7.35 -17.63 15.37
CA LYS A 196 -6.81 -18.73 14.57
C LYS A 196 -7.83 -19.86 14.44
N GLU A 197 -8.51 -20.23 15.52
CA GLU A 197 -9.58 -21.24 15.49
C GLU A 197 -10.74 -20.83 14.55
N CYS A 198 -11.16 -19.56 14.60
CA CYS A 198 -12.17 -19.03 13.68
C CYS A 198 -11.69 -19.07 12.22
N TYR A 199 -10.44 -18.69 11.97
CA TYR A 199 -9.83 -18.78 10.65
C TYR A 199 -9.72 -20.22 10.13
N GLU A 200 -9.42 -21.20 10.98
CA GLU A 200 -9.45 -22.63 10.61
C GLU A 200 -10.83 -23.04 10.10
N GLN A 201 -11.91 -22.56 10.73
CA GLN A 201 -13.27 -22.81 10.25
C GLN A 201 -13.52 -22.13 8.90
N TRP A 202 -13.09 -20.87 8.72
CA TRP A 202 -13.17 -20.15 7.45
C TRP A 202 -12.41 -20.84 6.31
N LYS A 203 -11.30 -21.55 6.58
CA LYS A 203 -10.58 -22.31 5.56
C LYS A 203 -11.38 -23.48 4.97
N THR A 204 -12.46 -23.91 5.62
CA THR A 204 -13.32 -25.03 5.19
C THR A 204 -14.49 -24.63 4.30
N LEU A 205 -14.72 -23.32 4.12
CA LEU A 205 -15.68 -22.78 3.15
C LEU A 205 -15.14 -22.88 1.72
#